data_AF-A0A6J5ZIN8-F1
#
_entry.id   AF-A0A6J5ZIN8-F1
#
_cell.length_a   1.000
_cell.length_b   1.000
_cell.length_c   1.000
_cell.angle_alpha   90.00
_cell.angle_beta   90.00
_cell.angle_gamma   90.00
#
_symmetry.space_group_name_H-M   'P 1'
#
loop_
_entity.id
_entity.type
_entity.pdbx_description
1 polymer ?
#
loop_
_entity_poly.entity_id
_entity_poly.type
_entity_poly.pdbx_seq_one_letter_code
_entity_poly.pdbx_strand_id
1 'polypeptide(L)'
;MSTHEIDSIAALPLATNISWMAEIETFWVATDSEELNDLQRDGATAVIDLAAEFEAGKGLENSDLRARVIGRMSDIQVRDFALGSHNEESAQWYWKMWRELLVSAPPGFVAPIASVFAALAYERGDGELAHKALDRALADDSQYSLAILLRRVFSAGWPAQSFTVMRRELHPKVVNVIFG
;
A
#
# COMPACT_ATOMS: atom_id res chain seq x y z
N MET A 1 29.53 8.87 1.62
CA MET A 1 28.43 8.10 2.21
C MET A 1 27.77 7.36 1.07
N SER A 2 27.96 6.05 1.00
CA SER A 2 27.65 5.23 -0.18
C SER A 2 26.14 5.13 -0.40
N THR A 3 25.72 5.27 -1.65
CA THR A 3 24.34 5.35 -2.16
C THR A 3 23.52 4.06 -2.04
N HIS A 4 23.93 3.10 -1.19
CA HIS A 4 23.40 1.73 -1.18
C HIS A 4 22.57 1.35 0.05
N GLU A 5 22.33 2.27 1.00
CA GLU A 5 21.65 1.96 2.26
C GLU A 5 20.17 2.39 2.31
N ILE A 6 19.63 3.00 1.24
CA ILE A 6 18.31 3.66 1.27
C ILE A 6 17.16 2.79 0.69
N ASP A 7 17.44 1.66 0.02
CA ASP A 7 16.43 0.92 -0.76
C ASP A 7 15.99 -0.44 -0.18
N SER A 8 16.41 -0.79 1.04
CA SER A 8 15.95 -2.04 1.64
C SER A 8 14.45 -1.99 1.95
N ILE A 9 13.74 -3.02 1.48
CA ILE A 9 12.34 -3.33 1.79
C ILE A 9 12.21 -4.61 2.63
N ALA A 10 13.28 -5.02 3.32
CA ALA A 10 13.25 -6.16 4.23
C ALA A 10 12.36 -5.87 5.44
N ALA A 11 11.67 -6.89 5.95
CA ALA A 11 10.84 -6.74 7.15
C ALA A 11 11.70 -6.39 8.37
N LEU A 12 11.21 -5.44 9.17
CA LEU A 12 11.77 -5.10 10.48
C LEU A 12 11.34 -6.13 11.53
N PRO A 13 12.08 -6.29 12.65
CA PRO A 13 11.67 -7.17 13.74
C PRO A 13 10.25 -6.90 14.27
N LEU A 14 9.80 -5.63 14.20
CA LEU A 14 8.43 -5.22 14.57
C LEU A 14 7.36 -6.00 13.80
N ALA A 15 7.59 -6.38 12.54
CA ALA A 15 6.64 -7.13 11.72
C ALA A 15 6.32 -8.52 12.29
N THR A 16 7.12 -9.03 13.24
CA THR A 16 6.87 -10.31 13.93
C THR A 16 6.43 -10.13 15.39
N ASN A 17 6.21 -8.89 15.84
CA ASN A 17 5.77 -8.61 17.20
C ASN A 17 4.29 -8.98 17.38
N ILE A 18 3.98 -9.80 18.39
CA ILE A 18 2.63 -10.33 18.62
C ILE A 18 1.62 -9.24 18.96
N SER A 19 1.99 -8.27 19.79
CA SER A 19 1.09 -7.16 20.16
C SER A 19 0.78 -6.26 18.97
N TRP A 20 1.78 -6.03 18.11
CA TRP A 20 1.60 -5.28 16.87
C TRP A 20 0.67 -5.98 15.89
N MET A 21 0.86 -7.30 15.70
CA MET A 21 -0.03 -8.11 14.87
C MET A 21 -1.47 -8.07 15.40
N ALA A 22 -1.66 -8.25 16.70
CA ALA A 22 -2.98 -8.20 17.32
C ALA A 22 -3.66 -6.82 17.16
N GLU A 23 -2.91 -5.72 17.24
CA GLU A 23 -3.42 -4.36 17.01
C GLU A 23 -3.92 -4.19 15.57
N ILE A 24 -3.12 -4.61 14.58
CA ILE A 24 -3.50 -4.56 13.15
C ILE A 24 -4.75 -5.41 12.89
N GLU A 25 -4.83 -6.62 13.45
CA GLU A 25 -5.97 -7.53 13.27
C GLU A 25 -7.30 -6.90 13.70
N THR A 26 -7.29 -5.96 14.66
CA THR A 26 -8.52 -5.24 15.07
C THR A 26 -9.13 -4.40 13.94
N PHE A 27 -8.34 -4.05 12.92
CA PHE A 27 -8.77 -3.26 11.77
C PHE A 27 -9.01 -4.09 10.50
N TRP A 28 -8.86 -5.42 10.59
CA TRP A 28 -9.19 -6.32 9.49
C TRP A 28 -10.63 -6.12 9.03
N VAL A 29 -10.83 -6.10 7.72
CA VAL A 29 -12.15 -5.99 7.09
C VAL A 29 -12.58 -7.37 6.59
N ALA A 30 -13.65 -7.90 7.19
CA ALA A 30 -14.33 -9.09 6.68
C ALA A 30 -15.16 -8.73 5.43
N THR A 31 -15.04 -9.54 4.37
CA THR A 31 -15.70 -9.27 3.08
C THR A 31 -17.22 -9.30 3.12
N ASP A 32 -17.79 -9.96 4.13
CA ASP A 32 -19.22 -10.13 4.39
C ASP A 32 -19.72 -9.26 5.56
N SER A 33 -18.92 -8.28 6.00
CA SER A 33 -19.31 -7.34 7.07
C SER A 33 -20.60 -6.59 6.71
N GLU A 34 -21.52 -6.49 7.66
CA GLU A 34 -22.73 -5.66 7.53
C GLU A 34 -22.40 -4.16 7.47
N GLU A 35 -21.24 -3.76 8.01
CA GLU A 35 -20.74 -2.38 8.05
C GLU A 35 -19.67 -2.10 6.98
N LEU A 36 -19.59 -2.94 5.94
CA LEU A 36 -18.49 -2.93 4.97
C LEU A 36 -18.19 -1.53 4.39
N ASN A 37 -19.21 -0.77 4.01
CA ASN A 37 -19.01 0.56 3.43
C ASN A 37 -18.41 1.56 4.42
N ASP A 38 -18.80 1.50 5.70
CA ASP A 38 -18.23 2.37 6.73
C ASP A 38 -16.77 2.01 7.01
N LEU A 39 -16.44 0.71 7.02
CA LEU A 39 -15.05 0.25 7.14
C LEU A 39 -14.19 0.65 5.93
N GLN A 40 -14.77 0.68 4.72
CA GLN A 40 -14.11 1.17 3.51
C GLN A 40 -13.83 2.67 3.57
N ARG A 41 -14.79 3.47 4.04
CA ARG A 41 -14.63 4.91 4.24
C ARG A 41 -13.59 5.22 5.32
N ASP A 42 -13.59 4.46 6.40
CA ASP A 42 -12.57 4.53 7.46
C ASP A 42 -11.17 4.22 6.90
N GLY A 43 -11.04 3.14 6.12
CA GLY A 43 -9.78 2.79 5.47
C GLY A 43 -9.28 3.85 4.49
N ALA A 44 -10.15 4.35 3.62
CA ALA A 44 -9.80 5.42 2.69
C ALA A 44 -9.38 6.71 3.42
N THR A 45 -10.10 7.09 4.46
CA THR A 45 -9.75 8.25 5.32
C THR A 45 -8.40 8.05 5.99
N ALA A 46 -8.17 6.87 6.58
CA ALA A 46 -6.91 6.56 7.26
C ALA A 46 -5.69 6.65 6.34
N VAL A 47 -5.82 6.25 5.06
CA VAL A 47 -4.74 6.40 4.07
C VAL A 47 -4.41 7.87 3.82
N ILE A 48 -5.43 8.73 3.68
CA ILE A 48 -5.24 10.17 3.47
C ILE A 48 -4.65 10.83 4.71
N ASP A 49 -5.17 10.51 5.89
CA ASP A 49 -4.67 11.06 7.16
C ASP A 49 -3.21 10.68 7.39
N LEU A 50 -2.83 9.42 7.12
CA LEU A 50 -1.45 9.00 7.28
C LEU A 50 -0.52 9.69 6.27
N ALA A 51 -0.97 9.89 5.03
CA ALA A 51 -0.21 10.65 4.05
C ALA A 51 0.01 12.11 4.50
N ALA A 52 -0.99 12.73 5.13
CA ALA A 52 -0.88 14.07 5.71
C ALA A 52 0.11 14.13 6.88
N GLU A 53 0.19 13.10 7.72
CA GLU A 53 1.21 13.00 8.78
C GLU A 53 2.63 12.93 8.20
N PHE A 54 2.83 12.25 7.05
CA PHE A 54 4.12 12.23 6.34
C PHE A 54 4.44 13.58 5.70
N GLU A 55 3.46 14.26 5.11
CA GLU A 55 3.62 15.61 4.58
C GLU A 55 4.01 16.61 5.68
N ALA A 56 3.42 16.48 6.87
CA ALA A 56 3.74 17.26 8.05
C ALA A 56 5.08 16.87 8.72
N GLY A 57 5.77 15.83 8.22
CA GLY A 57 7.06 15.39 8.74
C GLY A 57 7.00 14.54 10.02
N LYS A 58 5.82 14.06 10.42
CA LYS A 58 5.61 13.22 11.62
C LYS A 58 5.82 11.73 11.36
N GLY A 59 5.63 11.28 10.11
CA GLY A 59 5.82 9.87 9.74
C GLY A 59 4.87 8.93 10.47
N LEU A 60 5.40 7.84 11.07
CA LEU A 60 4.61 6.79 11.75
C LEU A 60 4.45 6.97 13.27
N GLU A 61 4.46 8.20 13.78
CA GLU A 61 4.28 8.49 15.20
C GLU A 61 2.94 8.00 15.77
N ASN A 62 1.88 8.04 14.97
CA ASN A 62 0.55 7.55 15.36
C ASN A 62 0.42 6.04 15.09
N SER A 63 0.66 5.21 16.12
CA SER A 63 0.59 3.75 16.03
C SER A 63 -0.79 3.23 15.61
N ASP A 64 -1.86 3.80 16.16
CA ASP A 64 -3.24 3.41 15.87
C ASP A 64 -3.60 3.68 14.40
N LEU A 65 -3.25 4.85 13.89
CA LEU A 65 -3.46 5.19 12.48
C LEU A 65 -2.64 4.27 11.54
N ARG A 66 -1.39 3.97 11.91
CA ARG A 66 -0.55 3.02 11.17
C ARG A 66 -1.18 1.63 11.15
N ALA A 67 -1.60 1.12 12.30
CA ALA A 67 -2.23 -0.20 12.43
C ALA A 67 -3.52 -0.25 11.60
N ARG A 68 -4.31 0.81 11.67
CA ARG A 68 -5.55 0.97 10.89
C ARG A 68 -5.30 0.92 9.40
N VAL A 69 -4.32 1.67 8.88
CA VAL A 69 -3.99 1.61 7.45
C VAL A 69 -3.60 0.19 7.05
N ILE A 70 -2.74 -0.49 7.81
CA ILE A 70 -2.33 -1.87 7.46
C ILE A 70 -3.53 -2.84 7.51
N GLY A 71 -4.35 -2.77 8.55
CA GLY A 71 -5.48 -3.68 8.71
C GLY A 71 -6.57 -3.47 7.65
N ARG A 72 -6.88 -2.21 7.34
CA ARG A 72 -7.91 -1.85 6.35
C ARG A 72 -7.55 -2.23 4.91
N MET A 73 -6.26 -2.38 4.63
CA MET A 73 -5.77 -2.84 3.33
C MET A 73 -6.10 -4.32 3.03
N SER A 74 -6.75 -5.05 3.96
CA SER A 74 -7.36 -6.35 3.68
C SER A 74 -8.56 -6.26 2.72
N ASP A 75 -9.22 -5.10 2.64
CA ASP A 75 -10.33 -4.87 1.72
C ASP A 75 -9.85 -4.41 0.34
N ILE A 76 -10.51 -4.93 -0.70
CA ILE A 76 -10.15 -4.68 -2.10
C ILE A 76 -10.39 -3.22 -2.50
N GLN A 77 -11.46 -2.59 -2.01
CA GLN A 77 -11.80 -1.21 -2.37
C GLN A 77 -10.84 -0.24 -1.68
N VAL A 78 -10.48 -0.48 -0.41
CA VAL A 78 -9.47 0.33 0.30
C VAL A 78 -8.11 0.22 -0.40
N ARG A 79 -7.71 -0.98 -0.80
CA ARG A 79 -6.47 -1.20 -1.55
C ARG A 79 -6.46 -0.46 -2.88
N ASP A 80 -7.54 -0.57 -3.65
CA ASP A 80 -7.64 0.08 -4.96
C ASP A 80 -7.74 1.61 -4.82
N PHE A 81 -8.32 2.10 -3.72
CA PHE A 81 -8.30 3.52 -3.37
C PHE A 81 -6.87 3.98 -3.08
N ALA A 82 -6.15 3.27 -2.21
CA ALA A 82 -4.77 3.54 -1.85
C ALA A 82 -3.82 3.54 -3.06
N LEU A 83 -4.04 2.64 -4.02
CA LEU A 83 -3.29 2.60 -5.27
C LEU A 83 -3.46 3.91 -6.06
N GLY A 84 -4.64 4.52 -6.00
CA GLY A 84 -5.04 5.69 -6.78
C GLY A 84 -4.82 7.06 -6.11
N SER A 85 -4.56 7.11 -4.80
CA SER A 85 -4.77 8.32 -3.98
C SER A 85 -3.67 9.38 -4.04
N HIS A 86 -2.54 9.10 -4.70
CA HIS A 86 -1.45 10.06 -4.88
C HIS A 86 -1.41 10.67 -6.29
N ASN A 87 -0.82 11.86 -6.35
CA ASN A 87 -0.49 12.57 -7.59
C ASN A 87 1.01 12.92 -7.60
N GLU A 88 1.46 13.67 -8.61
CA GLU A 88 2.87 14.04 -8.77
C GLU A 88 3.40 14.88 -7.59
N GLU A 89 2.59 15.77 -7.03
CA GLU A 89 2.95 16.65 -5.92
C GLU A 89 3.08 15.88 -4.59
N SER A 90 2.20 14.90 -4.37
CA SER A 90 2.17 14.11 -3.12
C SER A 90 3.00 12.82 -3.17
N ALA A 91 3.47 12.38 -4.36
CA ALA A 91 4.14 11.11 -4.57
C ALA A 91 5.33 10.85 -3.63
N GLN A 92 6.07 11.89 -3.26
CA GLN A 92 7.22 11.75 -2.36
C GLN A 92 6.85 11.35 -0.93
N TRP A 93 5.69 11.80 -0.44
CA TRP A 93 5.20 11.47 0.91
C TRP A 93 4.64 10.06 0.94
N TYR A 94 3.84 9.73 -0.08
CA TYR A 94 3.33 8.38 -0.31
C TYR A 94 4.46 7.35 -0.46
N TRP A 95 5.54 7.70 -1.17
CA TRP A 95 6.72 6.85 -1.28
C TRP A 95 7.30 6.46 0.08
N LYS A 96 7.52 7.46 0.95
CA LYS A 96 8.04 7.24 2.32
C LYS A 96 7.05 6.43 3.16
N MET A 97 5.78 6.82 3.14
CA MET A 97 4.69 6.16 3.86
C MET A 97 4.60 4.67 3.51
N TRP A 98 4.44 4.34 2.23
CA TRP A 98 4.28 2.95 1.82
C TRP A 98 5.54 2.11 2.04
N ARG A 99 6.74 2.71 1.92
CA ARG A 99 7.98 2.00 2.27
C ARG A 99 8.01 1.63 3.75
N GLU A 100 7.71 2.58 4.63
CA GLU A 100 7.73 2.34 6.08
C GLU A 100 6.63 1.39 6.55
N LEU A 101 5.44 1.48 5.94
CA LEU A 101 4.38 0.49 6.13
C LEU A 101 4.82 -0.89 5.64
N LEU A 102 5.43 -0.98 4.45
CA LEU A 102 5.88 -2.26 3.90
C LEU A 102 6.87 -2.96 4.83
N VAL A 103 7.90 -2.28 5.32
CA VAL A 103 8.89 -2.92 6.23
C VAL A 103 8.33 -3.27 7.61
N SER A 104 7.12 -2.82 7.95
CA SER A 104 6.47 -3.12 9.23
C SER A 104 5.18 -3.93 9.17
N ALA A 105 4.68 -4.18 7.96
CA ALA A 105 3.55 -5.06 7.73
C ALA A 105 3.90 -6.49 8.18
N PRO A 106 3.10 -7.09 9.08
CA PRO A 106 3.27 -8.47 9.50
C PRO A 106 2.83 -9.46 8.40
N PRO A 107 3.24 -10.74 8.51
CA PRO A 107 2.72 -11.80 7.64
C PRO A 107 1.19 -11.80 7.57
N GLY A 108 0.62 -12.05 6.40
CA GLY A 108 -0.82 -11.97 6.13
C GLY A 108 -1.31 -10.57 5.74
N PHE A 109 -0.50 -9.53 5.96
CA PHE A 109 -0.82 -8.14 5.59
C PHE A 109 0.19 -7.52 4.63
N VAL A 110 1.20 -8.28 4.19
CA VAL A 110 2.29 -7.74 3.36
C VAL A 110 1.82 -7.57 1.92
N ALA A 111 1.08 -8.55 1.38
CA ALA A 111 0.69 -8.58 -0.02
C ALA A 111 0.00 -7.31 -0.56
N PRO A 112 -1.03 -6.73 0.10
CA PRO A 112 -1.63 -5.46 -0.33
C PRO A 112 -0.63 -4.30 -0.33
N ILE A 113 0.12 -4.15 0.77
CA ILE A 113 1.06 -3.03 0.98
C ILE A 113 2.20 -3.09 -0.04
N ALA A 114 2.78 -4.27 -0.22
CA ALA A 114 3.84 -4.53 -1.17
C ALA A 114 3.40 -4.29 -2.62
N SER A 115 2.15 -4.62 -2.96
CA SER A 115 1.58 -4.37 -4.28
C SER A 115 1.42 -2.87 -4.58
N VAL A 116 0.93 -2.08 -3.62
CA VAL A 116 0.83 -0.62 -3.77
C VAL A 116 2.22 0.02 -3.86
N PHE A 117 3.16 -0.41 -3.02
CA PHE A 117 4.54 0.06 -3.10
C PHE A 117 5.21 -0.28 -4.45
N ALA A 118 4.96 -1.48 -4.99
CA ALA A 118 5.48 -1.88 -6.28
C ALA A 118 4.99 -0.98 -7.42
N ALA A 119 3.72 -0.57 -7.39
CA ALA A 119 3.17 0.38 -8.35
C ALA A 119 3.90 1.74 -8.30
N LEU A 120 4.16 2.26 -7.10
CA LEU A 120 4.93 3.50 -6.92
C LEU A 120 6.35 3.39 -7.44
N ALA A 121 7.03 2.28 -7.16
CA ALA A 121 8.39 2.04 -7.64
C ALA A 121 8.42 1.99 -9.17
N TYR A 122 7.43 1.34 -9.77
CA TYR A 122 7.30 1.26 -11.22
C TYR A 122 7.06 2.63 -11.87
N GLU A 123 6.17 3.45 -11.31
CA GLU A 123 5.91 4.82 -11.78
C GLU A 123 7.17 5.71 -11.75
N ARG A 124 8.05 5.48 -10.77
CA ARG A 124 9.33 6.19 -10.62
C ARG A 124 10.43 5.66 -11.55
N GLY A 125 10.15 4.63 -12.34
CA GLY A 125 11.12 3.99 -13.23
C GLY A 125 12.04 2.99 -12.54
N ASP A 126 11.79 2.65 -11.27
CA ASP A 126 12.56 1.65 -10.53
C ASP A 126 11.93 0.26 -10.67
N GLY A 127 12.11 -0.33 -11.86
CA GLY A 127 11.56 -1.64 -12.19
C GLY A 127 12.13 -2.76 -11.31
N GLU A 128 13.41 -2.71 -10.94
CA GLU A 128 14.02 -3.74 -10.10
C GLU A 128 13.38 -3.76 -8.70
N LEU A 129 13.23 -2.59 -8.08
CA LEU A 129 12.57 -2.47 -6.79
C LEU A 129 11.08 -2.84 -6.88
N ALA A 130 10.40 -2.48 -7.96
CA ALA A 130 9.02 -2.89 -8.21
C ALA A 130 8.90 -4.42 -8.24
N HIS A 131 9.80 -5.10 -8.95
CA HIS A 131 9.81 -6.56 -9.01
C HIS A 131 10.10 -7.21 -7.64
N LYS A 132 11.07 -6.69 -6.88
CA LYS A 132 11.37 -7.15 -5.51
C LYS A 132 10.19 -6.97 -4.56
N ALA A 133 9.48 -5.85 -4.66
CA ALA A 133 8.28 -5.62 -3.87
C ALA A 133 7.18 -6.64 -4.19
N LEU A 134 6.95 -6.93 -5.48
CA LEU A 134 6.02 -7.98 -5.89
C LEU A 134 6.48 -9.39 -5.46
N ASP A 135 7.79 -9.66 -5.41
CA ASP A 135 8.31 -10.94 -4.89
C ASP A 135 7.94 -11.10 -3.42
N ARG A 136 8.07 -10.00 -2.65
CA ARG A 136 7.64 -9.96 -1.26
C ARG A 136 6.12 -10.13 -1.11
N ALA A 137 5.32 -9.54 -2.00
CA ALA A 137 3.88 -9.72 -2.01
C ALA A 137 3.49 -11.20 -2.23
N LEU A 138 4.12 -11.85 -3.21
CA LEU A 138 3.82 -13.25 -3.56
C LEU A 138 4.43 -14.28 -2.60
N ALA A 139 5.45 -13.89 -1.84
CA ALA A 139 5.95 -14.69 -0.73
C ALA A 139 4.97 -14.72 0.45
N ASP A 140 4.21 -13.64 0.65
CA ASP A 140 3.16 -13.53 1.67
C ASP A 140 1.86 -14.23 1.22
N ASP A 141 1.42 -13.95 -0.01
CA ASP A 141 0.31 -14.66 -0.65
C ASP A 141 0.62 -14.93 -2.13
N SER A 142 0.93 -16.19 -2.43
CA SER A 142 1.28 -16.65 -3.78
C SER A 142 0.16 -16.46 -4.83
N GLN A 143 -1.08 -16.26 -4.39
CA GLN A 143 -2.26 -16.07 -5.25
C GLN A 143 -2.77 -14.61 -5.24
N TYR A 144 -2.03 -13.68 -4.64
CA TYR A 144 -2.48 -12.29 -4.51
C TYR A 144 -2.70 -11.63 -5.87
N SER A 145 -3.98 -11.37 -6.19
CA SER A 145 -4.42 -11.05 -7.55
C SER A 145 -3.78 -9.78 -8.13
N LEU A 146 -3.67 -8.72 -7.32
CA LEU A 146 -3.04 -7.47 -7.74
C LEU A 146 -1.54 -7.66 -8.02
N ALA A 147 -0.83 -8.42 -7.18
CA ALA A 147 0.60 -8.67 -7.39
C ALA A 147 0.85 -9.45 -8.68
N ILE A 148 0.01 -10.46 -8.98
CA ILE A 148 0.07 -11.23 -10.23
C ILE A 148 -0.24 -10.33 -11.44
N LEU A 149 -1.24 -9.46 -11.33
CA LEU A 149 -1.59 -8.52 -12.39
C LEU A 149 -0.42 -7.55 -12.68
N LEU A 150 0.10 -6.90 -11.64
CA LEU A 150 1.23 -5.97 -11.76
C LEU A 150 2.48 -6.66 -12.30
N ARG A 151 2.76 -7.90 -11.90
CA ARG A 151 3.85 -8.71 -12.46
C ARG A 151 3.77 -8.80 -13.97
N ARG A 152 2.59 -9.07 -14.51
CA ARG A 152 2.36 -9.20 -15.95
C ARG A 152 2.57 -7.86 -16.65
N VAL A 153 2.04 -6.78 -16.08
CA VAL A 153 2.20 -5.42 -16.62
C VAL A 153 3.69 -5.02 -16.68
N PHE A 154 4.41 -5.18 -15.56
CA PHE A 154 5.82 -4.76 -15.47
C PHE A 154 6.73 -5.61 -16.36
N SER A 155 6.50 -6.93 -16.40
CA SER A 155 7.27 -7.84 -17.26
C SER A 155 7.02 -7.60 -18.75
N ALA A 156 5.85 -7.06 -19.12
CA ALA A 156 5.54 -6.66 -20.48
C ALA A 156 6.19 -5.33 -20.89
N GLY A 157 6.90 -4.65 -19.97
CA GLY A 157 7.57 -3.39 -20.25
C GLY A 157 6.61 -2.24 -20.55
N TRP A 158 5.42 -2.25 -19.94
CA TRP A 158 4.42 -1.20 -20.16
C TRP A 158 4.97 0.19 -19.77
N PRO A 159 4.84 1.24 -20.59
CA PRO A 159 5.43 2.54 -20.24
C PRO A 159 4.90 3.05 -18.90
N ALA A 160 5.81 3.50 -18.01
CA ALA A 160 5.46 3.96 -16.67
C ALA A 160 4.41 5.11 -16.71
N GLN A 161 4.56 6.03 -17.67
CA GLN A 161 3.61 7.12 -17.87
C GLN A 161 2.21 6.61 -18.26
N SER A 162 2.12 5.58 -19.10
CA SER A 162 0.84 4.96 -19.46
C SER A 162 0.17 4.30 -18.24
N PHE A 163 0.96 3.66 -17.38
CA PHE A 163 0.46 3.09 -16.12
C PHE A 163 -0.07 4.19 -15.18
N THR A 164 0.65 5.29 -15.01
CA THR A 164 0.20 6.45 -14.21
C THR A 164 -1.09 7.05 -14.74
N VAL A 165 -1.22 7.24 -16.06
CA VAL A 165 -2.45 7.75 -16.68
C VAL A 165 -3.62 6.81 -16.40
N MET A 166 -3.45 5.50 -16.62
CA MET A 166 -4.49 4.50 -16.36
C MET A 166 -4.96 4.53 -14.90
N ARG A 167 -4.03 4.54 -13.92
CA ARG A 167 -4.41 4.65 -12.50
C ARG A 167 -5.26 5.89 -12.24
N ARG A 168 -4.82 7.04 -12.74
CA ARG A 168 -5.51 8.33 -12.53
C ARG A 168 -6.92 8.31 -13.12
N GLU A 169 -7.13 7.63 -14.23
CA GLU A 169 -8.46 7.45 -14.84
C GLU A 169 -9.36 6.49 -14.05
N LEU A 170 -8.79 5.49 -13.38
CA LEU A 170 -9.53 4.52 -12.58
C LEU A 170 -9.92 5.07 -11.21
N HIS A 171 -9.07 5.90 -10.59
CA HIS A 171 -9.27 6.33 -9.20
C HIS A 171 -10.62 7.01 -8.92
N PRO A 172 -11.16 7.92 -9.78
CA PRO A 172 -12.49 8.49 -9.55
C PRO A 172 -13.61 7.45 -9.46
N LYS A 173 -13.48 6.33 -10.19
CA LYS A 173 -14.47 5.24 -10.12
C LYS A 173 -14.39 4.53 -8.77
N VAL A 174 -13.19 4.31 -8.25
CA VAL A 174 -12.97 3.71 -6.93
C VAL A 174 -13.50 4.63 -5.82
N VAL A 175 -13.23 5.93 -5.91
CA VAL A 175 -13.78 6.93 -4.98
C VAL A 175 -15.31 6.87 -4.97
N ASN A 176 -15.94 6.78 -6.13
CA ASN A 176 -17.40 6.67 -6.23
C ASN A 176 -17.96 5.36 -5.66
N VAL A 177 -17.19 4.26 -5.64
CA VAL A 177 -17.63 3.01 -5.00
C VAL A 177 -17.68 3.16 -3.47
N ILE A 178 -16.74 3.90 -2.88
CA ILE A 178 -16.63 4.06 -1.42
C ILE A 178 -17.55 5.19 -0.91
N PHE A 179 -17.62 6.31 -1.64
CA PHE A 179 -18.24 7.57 -1.18
C PHE A 179 -19.48 8.00 -1.97
N GLY A 180 -19.83 7.29 -3.05
CA GLY A 180 -21.00 7.59 -3.88
C GLY A 180 -22.31 7.01 -3.35
#